data_AF-A0A850XE82-F1
#
_entry.id   AF-A0A850XE82-F1
#
_cell.length_a   1.000
_cell.length_b   1.000
_cell.length_c   1.000
_cell.angle_alpha   90.00
_cell.angle_beta   90.00
_cell.angle_gamma   90.00
#
_symmetry.space_group_name_H-M   'P 1'
#
loop_
_entity.id
_entity.type
_entity.pdbx_description
1 polymer ?
#
loop_
_entity_poly.entity_id
_entity_poly.type
_entity_poly.pdbx_seq_one_letter_code
_entity_poly.pdbx_strand_id
1 'polypeptide(L)'
;GIENFRGRYLHSRDYKDARDFTNKRVVVIGIGNSGSDLAVEISQTAKQVFLSTRRGAWVLNRVGDEGYPIDTVLTTRMNTFLKDLLSPSMTNNYMEKRLTARFDHSHYGLKPKHRVFDQHPTVNDDLPNRIISGRVLVKPNIQKFTETSAIFDDGTREDIDVVVFATGYSFSFPFLEGYVKVVENQIPLYKFMFSPDMEKPTLAFIGLIQPLGAIMPISELQCRWATRVFKGLNKLPPQQDMEADIKQKKEAMAKRYVKSQRHTIQVDFIPYMDELASQIGVKPNLLRLLLTDPRLALEVFFGACTPYQYRLQGPGKWAGAREAILTQRQRIIK
;
A
#
# COMPACT_ATOMS: atom_id res chain seq x y z
N GLY A 1 -17.88 -11.75 -22.77
CA GLY A 1 -17.57 -13.18 -22.94
C GLY A 1 -17.63 -13.98 -21.66
N ILE A 2 -17.41 -13.36 -20.48
CA ILE A 2 -17.43 -14.07 -19.20
C ILE A 2 -18.81 -14.69 -18.90
N GLU A 3 -19.88 -14.06 -19.39
CA GLU A 3 -21.26 -14.53 -19.31
C GLU A 3 -21.49 -15.90 -19.99
N ASN A 4 -20.63 -16.28 -20.94
CA ASN A 4 -20.72 -17.57 -21.63
C ASN A 4 -19.81 -18.63 -20.99
N PHE A 5 -18.93 -18.26 -20.06
CA PHE A 5 -17.98 -19.17 -19.43
C PHE A 5 -18.72 -20.15 -18.51
N ARG A 6 -18.58 -21.46 -18.77
CA ARG A 6 -19.30 -22.52 -18.06
C ARG A 6 -18.59 -22.96 -16.77
N GLY A 7 -17.33 -22.55 -16.57
CA GLY A 7 -16.57 -22.83 -15.35
C GLY A 7 -16.97 -21.92 -14.18
N ARG A 8 -16.39 -22.17 -13.01
CA ARG A 8 -16.65 -21.35 -11.81
C ARG A 8 -15.90 -20.02 -11.92
N TYR A 9 -16.51 -18.92 -11.52
CA TYR A 9 -15.77 -17.67 -11.31
C TYR A 9 -16.19 -16.98 -10.02
N LEU A 10 -15.26 -16.27 -9.39
CA LEU A 10 -15.47 -15.60 -8.11
C LEU A 10 -14.57 -14.38 -7.95
N HIS A 11 -14.95 -13.47 -7.06
CA HIS A 11 -14.05 -12.40 -6.63
C HIS A 11 -13.12 -12.89 -5.53
N SER A 12 -11.94 -12.27 -5.41
CA SER A 12 -10.97 -12.55 -4.33
C SER A 12 -11.56 -12.48 -2.92
N ARG A 13 -12.64 -11.70 -2.73
CA ARG A 13 -13.42 -11.61 -1.48
C ARG A 13 -13.99 -12.97 -1.03
N ASP A 14 -14.42 -13.77 -2.00
CA ASP A 14 -15.15 -15.01 -1.77
C ASP A 14 -14.21 -16.21 -1.66
N TYR A 15 -12.93 -16.03 -1.95
CA TYR A 15 -11.90 -17.03 -1.68
C TYR A 15 -11.74 -17.24 -0.18
N LYS A 16 -11.56 -18.52 0.21
CA LYS A 16 -11.29 -18.93 1.59
C LYS A 16 -10.19 -19.97 1.72
N ASP A 17 -10.07 -20.88 0.75
CA ASP A 17 -9.19 -22.04 0.85
C ASP A 17 -8.87 -22.62 -0.53
N ALA A 18 -7.65 -23.18 -0.68
CA ALA A 18 -7.14 -23.71 -1.95
C ALA A 18 -7.70 -25.10 -2.35
N ARG A 19 -8.37 -25.84 -1.44
CA ARG A 19 -8.87 -27.21 -1.69
C ARG A 19 -9.84 -27.28 -2.87
N ASP A 20 -10.70 -26.28 -3.02
CA ASP A 20 -11.68 -26.16 -4.11
C ASP A 20 -11.06 -26.07 -5.52
N PHE A 21 -9.75 -25.81 -5.58
CA PHE A 21 -8.96 -25.60 -6.78
C PHE A 21 -8.04 -26.78 -7.09
N THR A 22 -8.06 -27.84 -6.28
CA THR A 22 -7.22 -29.03 -6.45
C THR A 22 -7.41 -29.66 -7.83
N ASN A 23 -6.31 -29.92 -8.53
CA ASN A 23 -6.28 -30.48 -9.89
C ASN A 23 -7.02 -29.65 -10.96
N LYS A 24 -7.32 -28.38 -10.69
CA LYS A 24 -7.98 -27.47 -11.65
C LYS A 24 -6.98 -26.57 -12.37
N ARG A 25 -7.38 -26.05 -13.53
CA ARG A 25 -6.70 -24.99 -14.27
C ARG A 25 -7.35 -23.67 -13.91
N VAL A 26 -6.60 -22.80 -13.24
CA VAL A 26 -7.13 -21.59 -12.62
C VAL A 26 -6.47 -20.36 -13.22
N VAL A 27 -7.26 -19.34 -13.57
CA VAL A 27 -6.73 -18.03 -13.92
C VAL A 27 -7.05 -17.02 -12.83
N VAL A 28 -6.03 -16.33 -12.33
CA VAL A 28 -6.14 -15.23 -11.37
C VAL A 28 -5.92 -13.93 -12.12
N ILE A 29 -6.90 -13.01 -12.07
CA ILE A 29 -6.88 -11.74 -12.80
C ILE A 29 -6.51 -10.61 -11.86
N GLY A 30 -5.39 -9.96 -12.13
CA GLY A 30 -4.86 -8.85 -11.35
C GLY A 30 -3.67 -9.27 -10.50
N ILE A 31 -2.66 -8.38 -10.42
CA ILE A 31 -1.40 -8.61 -9.71
C ILE A 31 -1.23 -7.65 -8.52
N GLY A 32 -2.31 -7.35 -7.80
CA GLY A 32 -2.19 -6.81 -6.45
C GLY A 32 -1.73 -7.89 -5.46
N ASN A 33 -1.53 -7.53 -4.19
CA ASN A 33 -1.14 -8.49 -3.14
C ASN A 33 -2.08 -9.70 -3.09
N SER A 34 -3.39 -9.48 -3.12
CA SER A 34 -4.37 -10.59 -3.19
C SER A 34 -4.18 -11.46 -4.43
N GLY A 35 -3.92 -10.88 -5.59
CA GLY A 35 -3.71 -11.66 -6.82
C GLY A 35 -2.45 -12.51 -6.77
N SER A 36 -1.34 -11.97 -6.25
CA SER A 36 -0.11 -12.74 -6.06
C SER A 36 -0.26 -13.82 -5.01
N ASP A 37 -0.90 -13.52 -3.87
CA ASP A 37 -1.05 -14.47 -2.76
C ASP A 37 -1.96 -15.64 -3.18
N LEU A 38 -3.09 -15.34 -3.82
CA LEU A 38 -3.99 -16.35 -4.36
C LEU A 38 -3.31 -17.20 -5.44
N ALA A 39 -2.55 -16.58 -6.36
CA ALA A 39 -1.84 -17.33 -7.37
C ALA A 39 -0.82 -18.30 -6.75
N VAL A 40 -0.06 -17.86 -5.74
CA VAL A 40 0.91 -18.69 -5.03
C VAL A 40 0.21 -19.82 -4.26
N GLU A 41 -0.82 -19.51 -3.47
CA GLU A 41 -1.51 -20.48 -2.62
C GLU A 41 -2.23 -21.55 -3.46
N ILE A 42 -2.99 -21.13 -4.48
CA ILE A 42 -3.70 -22.04 -5.39
C ILE A 42 -2.71 -22.92 -6.17
N SER A 43 -1.52 -22.42 -6.52
CA SER A 43 -0.52 -23.18 -7.28
C SER A 43 0.07 -24.39 -6.55
N GLN A 44 -0.20 -24.52 -5.25
CA GLN A 44 0.20 -25.66 -4.44
C GLN A 44 -0.62 -26.91 -4.77
N THR A 45 -1.93 -26.76 -5.04
CA THR A 45 -2.87 -27.87 -5.26
C THR A 45 -3.46 -27.91 -6.67
N ALA A 46 -3.48 -26.78 -7.38
CA ALA A 46 -4.01 -26.69 -8.73
C ALA A 46 -3.14 -27.44 -9.75
N LYS A 47 -3.77 -27.89 -10.84
CA LYS A 47 -3.07 -28.49 -11.99
C LYS A 47 -2.21 -27.44 -12.70
N GLN A 48 -2.72 -26.22 -12.85
CA GLN A 48 -1.99 -25.09 -13.41
C GLN A 48 -2.62 -23.78 -12.94
N VAL A 49 -1.80 -22.80 -12.59
CA VAL A 49 -2.24 -21.42 -12.35
C VAL A 49 -1.71 -20.49 -13.43
N PHE A 50 -2.59 -19.62 -13.93
CA PHE A 50 -2.27 -18.51 -14.81
C PHE A 50 -2.48 -17.18 -14.07
N LEU A 51 -1.44 -16.37 -13.95
CA LEU A 51 -1.53 -15.04 -13.36
C LEU A 51 -1.63 -14.00 -14.48
N SER A 52 -2.85 -13.52 -14.72
CA SER A 52 -3.16 -12.56 -15.78
C SER A 52 -2.97 -11.12 -15.28
N THR A 53 -2.12 -10.35 -15.95
CA THR A 53 -1.91 -8.93 -15.66
C THR A 53 -1.87 -8.06 -16.90
N ARG A 54 -2.58 -6.93 -16.85
CA ARG A 54 -2.57 -5.93 -17.94
C ARG A 54 -1.31 -5.09 -17.97
N ARG A 55 -0.68 -4.84 -16.82
CA ARG A 55 0.38 -3.84 -16.69
C ARG A 55 1.71 -4.40 -16.18
N GLY A 56 1.74 -5.63 -15.66
CA GLY A 56 2.83 -6.07 -14.79
C GLY A 56 2.78 -5.38 -13.42
N ALA A 57 3.76 -5.69 -12.57
CA ALA A 57 4.00 -5.03 -11.29
C ALA A 57 5.42 -5.28 -10.80
N TRP A 58 5.97 -4.30 -10.08
CA TRP A 58 7.18 -4.51 -9.30
C TRP A 58 6.83 -5.32 -8.04
N VAL A 59 7.45 -6.49 -7.91
CA VAL A 59 7.25 -7.41 -6.78
C VAL A 59 8.40 -7.27 -5.78
N LEU A 60 8.07 -6.97 -4.53
CA LEU A 60 8.95 -6.83 -3.38
C LEU A 60 8.88 -8.08 -2.46
N ASN A 61 9.86 -8.20 -1.58
CA ASN A 61 9.96 -9.19 -0.49
C ASN A 61 9.68 -8.55 0.86
N ARG A 62 9.22 -9.35 1.82
CA ARG A 62 9.21 -9.01 3.25
C ARG A 62 10.60 -9.17 3.86
N VAL A 63 11.35 -10.21 3.48
CA VAL A 63 12.71 -10.47 3.99
C VAL A 63 13.70 -9.52 3.34
N GLY A 64 14.08 -8.45 4.02
CA GLY A 64 15.02 -7.43 3.57
C GLY A 64 16.50 -7.78 3.81
N ASP A 65 17.34 -6.76 3.86
CA ASP A 65 18.79 -6.92 4.04
C ASP A 65 19.09 -7.61 5.37
N GLU A 66 20.05 -8.53 5.37
CA GLU A 66 20.44 -9.34 6.55
C GLU A 66 19.27 -10.11 7.20
N GLY A 67 18.15 -10.30 6.49
CA GLY A 67 16.97 -11.00 7.00
C GLY A 67 16.00 -10.13 7.80
N TYR A 68 16.28 -8.82 7.97
CA TYR A 68 15.36 -7.92 8.66
C TYR A 68 14.08 -7.67 7.86
N PRO A 69 12.94 -7.36 8.50
CA PRO A 69 11.74 -6.92 7.79
C PRO A 69 12.01 -5.70 6.92
N ILE A 70 11.63 -5.77 5.63
CA ILE A 70 11.97 -4.76 4.62
C ILE A 70 11.49 -3.36 5.00
N ASP A 71 10.37 -3.25 5.69
CA ASP A 71 9.78 -1.99 6.12
C ASP A 71 10.64 -1.31 7.19
N THR A 72 11.27 -2.07 8.09
CA THR A 72 12.22 -1.54 9.07
C THR A 72 13.49 -0.99 8.43
N VAL A 73 13.91 -1.57 7.30
CA VAL A 73 15.08 -1.14 6.53
C VAL A 73 14.77 0.06 5.64
N LEU A 74 13.61 0.07 4.97
CA LEU A 74 13.24 1.12 4.03
C LEU A 74 12.60 2.34 4.70
N THR A 75 11.78 2.14 5.74
CA THR A 75 10.99 3.20 6.39
C THR A 75 11.81 3.88 7.49
N THR A 76 12.85 4.61 7.09
CA THR A 76 13.71 5.40 7.99
C THR A 76 13.63 6.88 7.64
N ARG A 77 13.90 7.75 8.63
CA ARG A 77 13.94 9.21 8.38
C ARG A 77 15.11 9.58 7.47
N MET A 78 16.26 8.90 7.63
CA MET A 78 17.39 9.03 6.72
C MET A 78 17.00 8.73 5.26
N ASN A 79 16.31 7.63 4.98
CA ASN A 79 15.90 7.29 3.62
C ASN A 79 14.89 8.30 3.06
N THR A 80 14.00 8.83 3.90
CA THR A 80 13.08 9.90 3.49
C THR A 80 13.85 11.18 3.14
N PHE A 81 14.81 11.57 3.97
CA PHE A 81 15.68 12.72 3.72
C PHE A 81 16.50 12.55 2.42
N LEU A 82 17.08 11.37 2.19
CA LEU A 82 17.80 11.07 0.96
C LEU A 82 16.86 11.09 -0.25
N LYS A 83 15.64 10.56 -0.13
CA LYS A 83 14.64 10.61 -1.20
C LYS A 83 14.27 12.05 -1.58
N ASP A 84 14.16 12.95 -0.60
CA ASP A 84 13.85 14.36 -0.82
C ASP A 84 15.03 15.13 -1.43
N LEU A 85 16.27 14.71 -1.14
CA LEU A 85 17.49 15.28 -1.71
C LEU A 85 17.77 14.78 -3.14
N LEU A 86 17.41 13.52 -3.45
CA LEU A 86 17.66 12.87 -4.72
C LEU A 86 16.53 13.11 -5.73
N SER A 87 16.85 13.12 -7.03
CA SER A 87 15.82 13.19 -8.06
C SER A 87 14.95 11.92 -8.08
N PRO A 88 13.65 12.00 -8.44
CA PRO A 88 12.78 10.83 -8.54
C PRO A 88 13.34 9.73 -9.46
N SER A 89 14.06 10.09 -10.52
CA SER A 89 14.70 9.14 -11.43
C SER A 89 15.81 8.33 -10.73
N MET A 90 16.66 8.99 -9.92
CA MET A 90 17.72 8.32 -9.17
C MET A 90 17.15 7.34 -8.16
N THR A 91 16.13 7.75 -7.40
CA THR A 91 15.49 6.89 -6.40
C THR A 91 14.81 5.69 -7.05
N ASN A 92 14.11 5.88 -8.18
CA ASN A 92 13.53 4.78 -8.94
C ASN A 92 14.62 3.85 -9.51
N ASN A 93 15.68 4.39 -10.11
CA ASN A 93 16.78 3.59 -10.65
C ASN A 93 17.47 2.74 -9.57
N TYR A 94 17.72 3.31 -8.39
CA TYR A 94 18.32 2.57 -7.27
C TYR A 94 17.44 1.40 -6.83
N MET A 95 16.14 1.67 -6.62
CA MET A 95 15.21 0.62 -6.20
C MET A 95 14.97 -0.44 -7.26
N GLU A 96 14.85 -0.06 -8.54
CA GLU A 96 14.70 -1.02 -9.63
C GLU A 96 15.94 -1.90 -9.77
N LYS A 97 17.15 -1.35 -9.66
CA LYS A 97 18.38 -2.16 -9.63
C LYS A 97 18.37 -3.15 -8.47
N ARG A 98 17.95 -2.72 -7.28
CA ARG A 98 17.84 -3.59 -6.10
C ARG A 98 16.82 -4.72 -6.32
N LEU A 99 15.69 -4.43 -6.95
CA LEU A 99 14.67 -5.44 -7.28
C LEU A 99 15.17 -6.41 -8.37
N THR A 100 15.77 -5.90 -9.44
CA THR A 100 16.35 -6.72 -10.52
C THR A 100 17.46 -7.64 -10.02
N ALA A 101 18.28 -7.19 -9.06
CA ALA A 101 19.33 -8.00 -8.47
C ALA A 101 18.79 -9.25 -7.74
N ARG A 102 17.54 -9.20 -7.24
CA ARG A 102 16.88 -10.37 -6.67
C ARG A 102 16.36 -11.31 -7.74
N PHE A 103 15.61 -10.77 -8.70
CA PHE A 103 15.22 -11.47 -9.93
C PHE A 103 14.79 -10.43 -10.98
N ASP A 104 15.06 -10.71 -12.26
CA ASP A 104 14.70 -9.78 -13.33
C ASP A 104 13.21 -9.89 -13.69
N HIS A 105 12.43 -8.86 -13.36
CA HIS A 105 10.99 -8.81 -13.68
C HIS A 105 10.69 -8.98 -15.17
N SER A 106 11.61 -8.67 -16.08
CA SER A 106 11.40 -8.88 -17.52
C SER A 106 11.44 -10.36 -17.91
N HIS A 107 12.42 -11.10 -17.41
CA HIS A 107 12.52 -12.55 -17.63
C HIS A 107 11.32 -13.31 -17.05
N TYR A 108 10.69 -12.76 -16.01
CA TYR A 108 9.54 -13.35 -15.33
C TYR A 108 8.18 -12.86 -15.89
N GLY A 109 8.17 -12.02 -16.94
CA GLY A 109 6.95 -11.48 -17.54
C GLY A 109 6.21 -10.46 -16.66
N LEU A 110 6.86 -9.91 -15.64
CA LEU A 110 6.28 -9.03 -14.63
C LEU A 110 6.61 -7.54 -14.82
N LYS A 111 7.64 -7.22 -15.62
CA LYS A 111 8.17 -5.85 -15.75
C LYS A 111 7.09 -4.89 -16.27
N PRO A 112 6.70 -3.88 -15.47
CA PRO A 112 5.72 -2.89 -15.92
C PRO A 112 6.36 -1.79 -16.76
N LYS A 113 5.51 -1.00 -17.44
CA LYS A 113 5.93 0.21 -18.17
C LYS A 113 6.20 1.41 -17.26
N HIS A 114 5.68 1.41 -16.04
CA HIS A 114 5.85 2.49 -15.06
C HIS A 114 7.01 2.22 -14.11
N ARG A 115 7.48 3.24 -13.40
CA ARG A 115 8.57 3.12 -12.43
C ARG A 115 8.08 2.49 -11.12
N VAL A 116 9.02 2.06 -10.28
CA VAL A 116 8.70 1.34 -9.02
C VAL A 116 7.84 2.15 -8.05
N PHE A 117 8.02 3.46 -7.96
CA PHE A 117 7.27 4.31 -7.03
C PHE A 117 5.97 4.91 -7.61
N ASP A 118 5.63 4.56 -8.85
CA ASP A 118 4.42 5.03 -9.56
C ASP A 118 3.19 4.14 -9.30
N GLN A 119 3.34 3.07 -8.52
CA GLN A 119 2.28 2.13 -8.18
C GLN A 119 2.47 1.65 -6.74
N HIS A 120 1.37 1.30 -6.08
CA HIS A 120 1.46 0.59 -4.81
C HIS A 120 2.12 -0.79 -5.02
N PRO A 121 3.27 -1.08 -4.39
CA PRO A 121 4.05 -2.27 -4.66
C PRO A 121 3.27 -3.54 -4.29
N THR A 122 3.55 -4.61 -5.03
CA THR A 122 3.08 -5.95 -4.68
C THR A 122 4.16 -6.63 -3.85
N VAL A 123 3.81 -7.19 -2.69
CA VAL A 123 4.78 -7.81 -1.77
C VAL A 123 4.49 -9.29 -1.64
N ASN A 124 5.33 -10.12 -2.28
CA ASN A 124 5.20 -11.56 -2.23
C ASN A 124 6.56 -12.23 -2.32
N ASP A 125 6.91 -12.99 -1.30
CA ASP A 125 8.22 -13.62 -1.15
C ASP A 125 8.35 -14.87 -2.03
N ASP A 126 7.23 -15.57 -2.28
CA ASP A 126 7.17 -16.88 -2.91
C ASP A 126 6.88 -16.84 -4.42
N LEU A 127 6.27 -15.77 -4.91
CA LEU A 127 5.80 -15.65 -6.30
C LEU A 127 6.91 -15.94 -7.32
N PRO A 128 8.14 -15.38 -7.20
CA PRO A 128 9.21 -15.71 -8.14
C PRO A 128 9.51 -17.22 -8.19
N ASN A 129 9.55 -17.89 -7.04
CA ASN A 129 9.81 -19.34 -6.96
C ASN A 129 8.67 -20.17 -7.58
N ARG A 130 7.43 -19.70 -7.49
CA ARG A 130 6.29 -20.36 -8.16
C ARG A 130 6.29 -20.13 -9.68
N ILE A 131 6.81 -19.01 -10.14
CA ILE A 131 6.95 -18.72 -11.58
C ILE A 131 8.08 -19.58 -12.18
N ILE A 132 9.27 -19.59 -11.58
CA ILE A 132 10.43 -20.32 -12.15
C ILE A 132 10.20 -21.83 -12.17
N SER A 133 9.38 -22.37 -11.26
CA SER A 133 8.99 -23.79 -11.25
C SER A 133 7.84 -24.13 -12.21
N GLY A 134 7.30 -23.17 -12.96
CA GLY A 134 6.19 -23.35 -13.89
C GLY A 134 4.81 -23.51 -13.24
N ARG A 135 4.74 -23.49 -11.90
CA ARG A 135 3.48 -23.63 -11.14
C ARG A 135 2.54 -22.44 -11.35
N VAL A 136 3.10 -21.25 -11.55
CA VAL A 136 2.39 -20.03 -11.94
C VAL A 136 2.93 -19.54 -13.28
N LEU A 137 2.09 -19.47 -14.30
CA LEU A 137 2.45 -18.90 -15.60
C LEU A 137 1.88 -17.49 -15.72
N VAL A 138 2.75 -16.50 -15.89
CA VAL A 138 2.33 -15.11 -16.09
C VAL A 138 1.80 -14.96 -17.52
N LYS A 139 0.61 -14.36 -17.65
CA LYS A 139 -0.05 -14.11 -18.92
C LYS A 139 -0.41 -12.62 -19.06
N PRO A 140 -0.50 -12.08 -20.29
CA PRO A 140 -1.02 -10.74 -20.50
C PRO A 140 -2.51 -10.69 -20.15
N ASN A 141 -3.17 -9.56 -20.43
CA ASN A 141 -4.58 -9.42 -20.13
C ASN A 141 -5.44 -10.39 -20.94
N ILE A 142 -6.60 -10.76 -20.40
CA ILE A 142 -7.57 -11.59 -21.10
C ILE A 142 -8.34 -10.71 -22.09
N GLN A 143 -8.31 -11.10 -23.36
CA GLN A 143 -9.06 -10.46 -24.43
C GLN A 143 -10.52 -10.92 -24.42
N LYS A 144 -10.76 -12.24 -24.31
CA LYS A 144 -12.11 -12.83 -24.33
C LYS A 144 -12.15 -14.18 -23.63
N PHE A 145 -13.26 -14.45 -22.95
CA PHE A 145 -13.65 -15.79 -22.51
C PHE A 145 -14.53 -16.48 -23.55
N THR A 146 -14.26 -17.77 -23.74
CA THR A 146 -15.17 -18.72 -24.42
C THR A 146 -15.93 -19.53 -23.36
N GLU A 147 -16.66 -20.56 -23.77
CA GLU A 147 -17.36 -21.44 -22.83
C GLU A 147 -16.41 -22.18 -21.86
N THR A 148 -15.19 -22.50 -22.28
CA THR A 148 -14.26 -23.34 -21.50
C THR A 148 -12.83 -22.80 -21.44
N SER A 149 -12.53 -21.68 -22.11
CA SER A 149 -11.16 -21.19 -22.28
C SER A 149 -11.06 -19.67 -22.15
N ALA A 150 -9.86 -19.19 -21.83
CA ALA A 150 -9.49 -17.78 -21.93
C ALA A 150 -8.56 -17.56 -23.13
N ILE A 151 -8.82 -16.52 -23.91
CA ILE A 151 -7.93 -16.02 -24.97
C ILE A 151 -7.28 -14.75 -24.44
N PHE A 152 -5.95 -14.71 -24.48
CA PHE A 152 -5.13 -13.62 -23.96
C PHE A 152 -4.73 -12.64 -25.08
N ASP A 153 -4.29 -11.45 -24.72
CA ASP A 153 -3.91 -10.39 -25.67
C ASP A 153 -2.73 -10.76 -26.59
N ASP A 154 -1.93 -11.77 -26.23
CA ASP A 154 -0.87 -12.33 -27.07
C ASP A 154 -1.36 -13.41 -28.06
N GLY A 155 -2.67 -13.66 -28.11
CA GLY A 155 -3.29 -14.68 -28.94
C GLY A 155 -3.23 -16.09 -28.35
N THR A 156 -2.57 -16.30 -27.20
CA THR A 156 -2.56 -17.62 -26.56
C THR A 156 -3.94 -17.98 -26.01
N ARG A 157 -4.26 -19.28 -26.04
CA ARG A 157 -5.51 -19.83 -25.53
C ARG A 157 -5.22 -20.90 -24.49
N GLU A 158 -5.90 -20.83 -23.36
CA GLU A 158 -5.79 -21.82 -22.29
C GLU A 158 -7.19 -22.29 -21.87
N ASP A 159 -7.38 -23.59 -21.71
CA ASP A 159 -8.60 -24.12 -21.06
C ASP A 159 -8.56 -23.79 -19.57
N ILE A 160 -9.68 -23.36 -19.01
CA ILE A 160 -9.79 -22.84 -17.65
C ILE A 160 -11.02 -23.45 -16.98
N ASP A 161 -10.83 -23.96 -15.77
CA ASP A 161 -11.91 -24.48 -14.93
C ASP A 161 -12.45 -23.41 -13.97
N VAL A 162 -11.56 -22.54 -13.47
CA VAL A 162 -11.90 -21.50 -12.47
C VAL A 162 -11.25 -20.15 -12.78
N VAL A 163 -12.03 -19.07 -12.67
CA VAL A 163 -11.55 -17.69 -12.80
C VAL A 163 -11.65 -16.96 -11.46
N VAL A 164 -10.55 -16.38 -10.98
CA VAL A 164 -10.52 -15.59 -9.74
C VAL A 164 -10.23 -14.13 -10.06
N PHE A 165 -11.20 -13.25 -9.83
CA PHE A 165 -11.05 -11.81 -10.00
C PHE A 165 -10.38 -11.20 -8.76
N ALA A 166 -9.09 -10.93 -8.83
CA ALA A 166 -8.32 -10.19 -7.82
C ALA A 166 -8.18 -8.71 -8.21
N THR A 167 -9.30 -8.11 -8.61
CA THR A 167 -9.38 -6.79 -9.25
C THR A 167 -9.48 -5.63 -8.27
N GLY A 168 -9.46 -5.91 -6.96
CA GLY A 168 -9.51 -4.89 -5.90
C GLY A 168 -10.93 -4.60 -5.43
N TYR A 169 -11.10 -3.47 -4.75
CA TYR A 169 -12.35 -3.09 -4.11
C TYR A 169 -12.69 -1.63 -4.42
N SER A 170 -13.98 -1.31 -4.39
CA SER A 170 -14.49 0.04 -4.25
C SER A 170 -15.03 0.25 -2.83
N PHE A 171 -15.20 1.50 -2.43
CA PHE A 171 -15.83 1.84 -1.15
C PHE A 171 -16.96 2.84 -1.37
N SER A 172 -17.96 2.78 -0.49
CA SER A 172 -19.08 3.71 -0.43
C SER A 172 -19.52 3.90 1.02
N PHE A 173 -20.26 4.96 1.28
CA PHE A 173 -20.84 5.25 2.60
C PHE A 173 -22.35 5.45 2.45
N PRO A 174 -23.15 4.37 2.27
CA PRO A 174 -24.60 4.49 2.07
C PRO A 174 -25.30 5.22 3.23
N PHE A 175 -24.78 5.08 4.45
CA PHE A 175 -25.28 5.76 5.64
C PHE A 175 -24.91 7.26 5.72
N LEU A 176 -24.15 7.79 4.76
CA LEU A 176 -23.78 9.22 4.63
C LEU A 176 -24.23 9.81 3.29
N GLU A 177 -25.20 9.17 2.61
CA GLU A 177 -25.78 9.72 1.39
C GLU A 177 -26.33 11.13 1.65
N GLY A 178 -25.98 12.08 0.77
CA GLY A 178 -26.31 13.50 0.91
C GLY A 178 -25.24 14.36 1.61
N TYR A 179 -24.38 13.77 2.44
CA TYR A 179 -23.28 14.49 3.10
C TYR A 179 -21.93 14.26 2.45
N VAL A 180 -21.69 13.05 1.94
CA VAL A 180 -20.42 12.69 1.31
C VAL A 180 -20.67 11.92 0.03
N LYS A 181 -20.13 12.43 -1.07
CA LYS A 181 -20.20 11.79 -2.38
C LYS A 181 -18.86 11.11 -2.71
N VAL A 182 -18.89 9.79 -2.86
CA VAL A 182 -17.77 9.04 -3.44
C VAL A 182 -17.93 9.00 -4.95
N VAL A 183 -16.93 9.47 -5.70
CA VAL A 183 -16.89 9.33 -7.16
C VAL A 183 -15.60 8.62 -7.53
N GLU A 184 -15.69 7.44 -8.16
CA GLU A 184 -14.52 6.65 -8.59
C GLU A 184 -13.48 6.44 -7.47
N ASN A 185 -13.94 6.04 -6.27
CA ASN A 185 -13.11 5.88 -5.06
C ASN A 185 -12.40 7.17 -4.60
N GLN A 186 -12.94 8.35 -4.90
CA GLN A 186 -12.45 9.64 -4.41
C GLN A 186 -13.49 10.34 -3.55
N ILE A 187 -13.02 10.93 -2.44
CA ILE A 187 -13.75 11.92 -1.65
C ILE A 187 -12.80 13.09 -1.38
N PRO A 188 -13.23 14.36 -1.56
CA PRO A 188 -12.43 15.52 -1.18
C PRO A 188 -12.37 15.66 0.34
N LEU A 189 -11.37 15.05 0.98
CA LEU A 189 -11.18 15.10 2.42
C LEU A 189 -9.85 15.77 2.76
N TYR A 190 -9.89 16.81 3.59
CA TYR A 190 -8.72 17.47 4.15
C TYR A 190 -7.90 16.44 4.93
N LYS A 191 -6.64 16.26 4.49
CA LYS A 191 -5.73 15.21 4.96
C LYS A 191 -6.38 13.80 5.01
N PHE A 192 -7.29 13.47 4.10
CA PHE A 192 -8.04 12.20 4.08
C PHE A 192 -8.94 11.96 5.30
N MET A 193 -9.33 13.01 6.03
CA MET A 193 -10.09 12.89 7.28
C MET A 193 -11.34 13.76 7.35
N PHE A 194 -11.26 15.04 7.01
CA PHE A 194 -12.37 15.99 7.26
C PHE A 194 -12.96 16.50 5.96
N SER A 195 -14.30 16.57 5.87
CA SER A 195 -14.93 17.24 4.72
C SER A 195 -14.77 18.76 4.85
N PRO A 196 -14.32 19.48 3.80
CA PRO A 196 -14.16 20.93 3.84
C PRO A 196 -15.49 21.67 3.90
N ASP A 197 -16.58 21.07 3.42
CA ASP A 197 -17.91 21.69 3.32
C ASP A 197 -18.66 21.72 4.67
N MET A 198 -18.07 21.15 5.72
CA MET A 198 -18.73 21.02 7.01
C MET A 198 -18.50 22.24 7.89
N GLU A 199 -19.57 22.98 8.22
CA GLU A 199 -19.52 24.18 9.07
C GLU A 199 -18.91 23.92 10.46
N LYS A 200 -19.23 22.77 11.08
CA LYS A 200 -18.70 22.35 12.39
C LYS A 200 -17.96 21.02 12.26
N PRO A 201 -16.65 20.95 12.55
CA PRO A 201 -15.85 19.76 12.30
C PRO A 201 -16.15 18.64 13.32
N THR A 202 -17.26 17.93 13.10
CA THR A 202 -17.85 16.95 14.03
C THR A 202 -17.89 15.53 13.45
N LEU A 203 -17.47 15.36 12.20
CA LEU A 203 -17.30 14.09 11.52
C LEU A 203 -15.87 13.97 11.02
N ALA A 204 -15.25 12.80 11.21
CA ALA A 204 -13.94 12.47 10.69
C ALA A 204 -13.92 11.06 10.11
N PHE A 205 -13.27 10.89 8.97
CA PHE A 205 -12.98 9.61 8.35
C PHE A 205 -11.64 9.09 8.87
N ILE A 206 -11.64 7.89 9.44
CA ILE A 206 -10.44 7.25 10.00
C ILE A 206 -10.12 6.01 9.15
N GLY A 207 -8.86 5.87 8.75
CA GLY A 207 -8.39 4.74 7.97
C GLY A 207 -8.81 4.75 6.50
N LEU A 208 -9.42 5.84 6.01
CA LEU A 208 -9.73 5.99 4.58
C LEU A 208 -8.49 6.44 3.78
N ILE A 209 -7.45 5.60 3.82
CA ILE A 209 -6.14 5.92 3.26
C ILE A 209 -5.37 4.64 2.95
N GLN A 210 -4.51 4.67 1.93
CA GLN A 210 -3.66 3.55 1.55
C GLN A 210 -2.17 3.92 1.63
N PRO A 211 -1.53 3.75 2.80
CA PRO A 211 -0.14 4.12 2.97
C PRO A 211 0.85 3.13 2.35
N LEU A 212 2.02 3.61 1.96
CA LEU A 212 3.24 2.79 1.83
C LEU A 212 3.82 2.56 3.23
N GLY A 213 3.13 1.74 4.02
CA GLY A 213 3.44 1.44 5.43
C GLY A 213 2.24 0.85 6.15
N ALA A 214 2.30 0.73 7.47
CA ALA A 214 1.20 0.21 8.27
C ALA A 214 0.08 1.24 8.46
N ILE A 215 -1.19 0.82 8.29
CA ILE A 215 -2.36 1.70 8.47
C ILE A 215 -2.70 1.94 9.94
N MET A 216 -2.49 0.96 10.82
CA MET A 216 -2.85 1.03 12.24
C MET A 216 -2.25 2.24 12.96
N PRO A 217 -0.93 2.53 12.87
CA PRO A 217 -0.36 3.72 13.50
C PRO A 217 -0.84 5.03 12.84
N ILE A 218 -1.19 5.00 11.55
CA ILE A 218 -1.82 6.16 10.90
C ILE A 218 -3.19 6.41 11.50
N SER A 219 -4.06 5.41 11.55
CA SER A 219 -5.39 5.52 12.14
C SER A 219 -5.34 5.94 13.61
N GLU A 220 -4.32 5.50 14.38
CA GLU A 220 -4.09 5.97 15.74
C GLU A 220 -3.81 7.48 15.81
N LEU A 221 -2.93 8.01 14.96
CA LEU A 221 -2.68 9.45 14.88
C LEU A 221 -3.88 10.23 14.36
N GLN A 222 -4.61 9.69 13.37
CA GLN A 222 -5.85 10.28 12.88
C GLN A 222 -6.87 10.40 14.03
N CYS A 223 -7.07 9.36 14.84
CA CYS A 223 -7.94 9.40 16.02
C CYS A 223 -7.48 10.44 17.06
N ARG A 224 -6.16 10.52 17.34
CA ARG A 224 -5.61 11.53 18.27
C ARG A 224 -5.88 12.95 17.80
N TRP A 225 -5.78 13.21 16.50
CA TRP A 225 -6.09 14.52 15.96
C TRP A 225 -7.60 14.79 15.94
N ALA A 226 -8.41 13.85 15.47
CA ALA A 226 -9.86 13.98 15.40
C ALA A 226 -10.50 14.27 16.76
N THR A 227 -10.15 13.52 17.80
CA THR A 227 -10.68 13.74 19.15
C THR A 227 -10.31 15.11 19.72
N ARG A 228 -9.14 15.66 19.36
CA ARG A 228 -8.74 17.01 19.78
C ARG A 228 -9.47 18.10 19.01
N VAL A 229 -9.76 17.88 17.73
CA VAL A 229 -10.63 18.75 16.92
C VAL A 229 -12.05 18.77 17.49
N PHE A 230 -12.62 17.60 17.81
CA PHE A 230 -13.95 17.50 18.42
C PHE A 230 -14.06 18.19 19.78
N LYS A 231 -12.99 18.20 20.57
CA LYS A 231 -12.91 18.94 21.84
C LYS A 231 -12.61 20.42 21.69
N GLY A 232 -12.38 20.92 20.47
CA GLY A 232 -11.96 22.31 20.21
C GLY A 232 -10.53 22.64 20.64
N LEU A 233 -9.73 21.63 21.02
CA LEU A 233 -8.32 21.80 21.41
C LEU A 233 -7.41 22.03 20.19
N ASN A 234 -7.89 21.66 19.00
CA ASN A 234 -7.27 21.93 17.72
C ASN A 234 -8.34 22.48 16.78
N LYS A 235 -8.02 23.54 16.03
CA LYS A 235 -8.92 24.09 15.01
C LYS A 235 -8.45 23.65 13.63
N LEU A 236 -9.40 23.32 12.74
CA LEU A 236 -9.10 23.15 11.32
C LEU A 236 -8.84 24.53 10.69
N PRO A 237 -8.04 24.60 9.61
CA PRO A 237 -7.86 25.85 8.88
C PRO A 237 -9.14 26.23 8.12
N PRO A 238 -9.22 27.47 7.57
CA PRO A 238 -10.31 27.90 6.69
C PRO A 238 -10.59 26.91 5.55
N GLN A 239 -11.83 26.87 5.08
CA GLN A 239 -12.28 25.97 4.00
C GLN A 239 -11.39 26.08 2.74
N GLN A 240 -11.06 27.29 2.32
CA GLN A 240 -10.22 27.53 1.14
C GLN A 240 -8.84 26.87 1.26
N ASP A 241 -8.23 26.88 2.45
CA ASP A 241 -6.94 26.26 2.69
C ASP A 241 -7.05 24.73 2.70
N MET A 242 -8.16 24.20 3.21
CA MET A 242 -8.45 22.75 3.15
C MET A 242 -8.62 22.28 1.70
N GLU A 243 -9.36 23.02 0.88
CA GLU A 243 -9.56 22.74 -0.54
C GLU A 243 -8.25 22.84 -1.33
N ALA A 244 -7.40 23.83 -1.02
CA ALA A 244 -6.09 23.97 -1.61
C ALA A 244 -5.18 22.76 -1.29
N ASP A 245 -5.15 22.28 -0.03
CA ASP A 245 -4.43 21.06 0.37
C ASP A 245 -4.94 19.83 -0.39
N ILE A 246 -6.27 19.66 -0.47
CA ILE A 246 -6.90 18.55 -1.21
C ILE A 246 -6.48 18.57 -2.67
N LYS A 247 -6.57 19.74 -3.32
CA LYS A 247 -6.21 19.90 -4.73
C LYS A 247 -4.73 19.61 -4.96
N GLN A 248 -3.85 20.17 -4.14
CA GLN A 248 -2.40 19.95 -4.24
C GLN A 248 -2.05 18.46 -4.10
N LYS A 249 -2.64 17.77 -3.12
CA LYS A 249 -2.41 16.32 -2.92
C LYS A 249 -2.94 15.50 -4.08
N LYS A 250 -4.12 15.84 -4.61
CA LYS A 250 -4.70 15.17 -5.77
C LYS A 250 -3.81 15.31 -7.01
N GLU A 251 -3.28 16.51 -7.27
CA GLU A 251 -2.36 16.78 -8.38
C GLU A 251 -1.03 16.05 -8.21
N ALA A 252 -0.45 16.09 -7.00
CA ALA A 252 0.79 15.37 -6.69
C ALA A 252 0.64 13.85 -6.85
N MET A 253 -0.48 13.27 -6.39
CA MET A 253 -0.80 11.86 -6.59
C MET A 253 -0.99 11.53 -8.07
N ALA A 254 -1.74 12.35 -8.82
CA ALA A 254 -1.99 12.12 -10.24
C ALA A 254 -0.72 12.18 -11.09
N LYS A 255 0.26 13.01 -10.70
CA LYS A 255 1.57 13.09 -11.35
C LYS A 255 2.45 11.86 -11.09
N ARG A 256 2.34 11.27 -9.89
CA ARG A 256 3.17 10.13 -9.46
C ARG A 256 2.56 8.79 -9.82
N TYR A 257 1.29 8.56 -9.49
CA TYR A 257 0.68 7.24 -9.57
C TYR A 257 -0.01 6.97 -10.90
N VAL A 258 0.09 5.72 -11.38
CA VAL A 258 -0.63 5.28 -12.59
C VAL A 258 -2.14 5.46 -12.40
N LYS A 259 -2.81 6.12 -13.36
CA LYS A 259 -4.25 6.35 -13.35
C LYS A 259 -5.03 5.03 -13.23
N SER A 260 -5.66 4.83 -12.08
CA SER A 260 -6.45 3.65 -11.70
C SER A 260 -7.34 4.00 -10.51
N GLN A 261 -8.53 3.41 -10.40
CA GLN A 261 -9.42 3.57 -9.23
C GLN A 261 -8.84 3.00 -7.94
N ARG A 262 -7.77 2.18 -8.02
CA ARG A 262 -6.99 1.75 -6.86
C ARG A 262 -6.09 2.86 -6.32
N HIS A 263 -5.73 3.84 -7.15
CA HIS A 263 -4.74 4.87 -6.82
C HIS A 263 -5.37 6.24 -6.54
N THR A 264 -6.23 6.31 -5.52
CA THR A 264 -6.96 7.54 -5.16
C THR A 264 -6.63 8.09 -3.77
N ILE A 265 -5.98 7.31 -2.91
CA ILE A 265 -5.81 7.60 -1.48
C ILE A 265 -4.41 7.23 -0.97
N GLN A 266 -3.38 7.30 -1.83
CA GLN A 266 -2.02 6.87 -1.50
C GLN A 266 -1.24 7.93 -0.73
N VAL A 267 -0.51 7.50 0.29
CA VAL A 267 0.44 8.36 0.99
C VAL A 267 1.76 7.64 1.28
N ASP A 268 2.83 8.42 1.38
CA ASP A 268 4.09 7.95 1.97
C ASP A 268 3.95 8.00 3.50
N PHE A 269 4.39 6.94 4.19
CA PHE A 269 4.15 6.76 5.63
C PHE A 269 4.71 7.89 6.50
N ILE A 270 6.02 8.14 6.45
CA ILE A 270 6.68 9.12 7.33
C ILE A 270 6.17 10.55 7.07
N PRO A 271 6.09 11.05 5.83
CA PRO A 271 5.56 12.39 5.56
C PRO A 271 4.15 12.60 6.10
N TYR A 272 3.25 11.63 5.92
CA TYR A 272 1.87 11.75 6.40
C TYR A 272 1.78 11.64 7.93
N MET A 273 2.51 10.72 8.55
CA MET A 273 2.58 10.61 10.01
C MET A 273 3.11 11.90 10.64
N ASP A 274 4.17 12.49 10.07
CA ASP A 274 4.73 13.76 10.52
C ASP A 274 3.77 14.95 10.29
N GLU A 275 3.02 14.95 9.19
CA GLU A 275 1.99 15.94 8.89
C GLU A 275 0.91 15.95 9.98
N LEU A 276 0.36 14.78 10.33
CA LEU A 276 -0.64 14.65 11.39
C LEU A 276 -0.04 14.94 12.77
N ALA A 277 1.14 14.42 13.05
CA ALA A 277 1.82 14.62 14.32
C ALA A 277 2.14 16.09 14.60
N SER A 278 2.39 16.88 13.55
CA SER A 278 2.60 18.33 13.66
C SER A 278 1.31 19.06 14.08
N GLN A 279 0.13 18.60 13.64
CA GLN A 279 -1.16 19.20 14.04
C GLN A 279 -1.38 19.15 15.55
N ILE A 280 -0.88 18.10 16.21
CA ILE A 280 -1.10 17.87 17.64
C ILE A 280 0.17 18.04 18.49
N GLY A 281 1.28 18.51 17.90
CA GLY A 281 2.53 18.79 18.60
C GLY A 281 3.29 17.55 19.10
N VAL A 282 3.15 16.40 18.43
CA VAL A 282 3.76 15.13 18.86
C VAL A 282 4.84 14.63 17.90
N LYS A 283 5.11 15.37 16.83
CA LYS A 283 6.24 15.11 15.92
C LYS A 283 7.56 15.28 16.70
N PRO A 284 8.46 14.28 16.71
CA PRO A 284 9.73 14.39 17.45
C PRO A 284 10.59 15.53 16.90
N ASN A 285 11.12 16.37 17.79
CA ASN A 285 12.07 17.42 17.40
C ASN A 285 13.50 16.86 17.41
N LEU A 286 14.01 16.52 16.22
CA LEU A 286 15.32 15.89 16.07
C LEU A 286 16.48 16.76 16.56
N LEU A 287 16.46 18.08 16.32
CA LEU A 287 17.51 18.99 16.79
C LEU A 287 17.57 19.03 18.32
N ARG A 288 16.40 19.11 18.96
CA ARG A 288 16.30 19.04 20.42
C ARG A 288 16.76 17.69 20.96
N LEU A 289 16.37 16.59 20.32
CA LEU A 289 16.81 15.25 20.69
C LEU A 289 18.32 15.11 20.55
N LEU A 290 18.93 15.64 19.49
CA LEU A 290 20.38 15.58 19.29
C LEU A 290 21.15 16.28 20.42
N LEU A 291 20.60 17.36 20.97
CA LEU A 291 21.20 18.09 22.09
C LEU A 291 20.96 17.45 23.46
N THR A 292 19.84 16.74 23.65
CA THR A 292 19.39 16.26 24.97
C THR A 292 19.54 14.75 25.17
N ASP A 293 19.45 13.96 24.11
CA ASP A 293 19.61 12.51 24.09
C ASP A 293 20.14 12.05 22.72
N PRO A 294 21.45 12.25 22.44
CA PRO A 294 22.05 11.96 21.14
C PRO A 294 21.86 10.50 20.71
N ARG A 295 21.87 9.56 21.67
CA ARG A 295 21.65 8.13 21.39
C ARG A 295 20.25 7.88 20.84
N LEU A 296 19.23 8.47 21.45
CA LEU A 296 17.87 8.38 20.93
C LEU A 296 17.73 9.13 19.59
N ALA A 297 18.37 10.29 19.43
CA ALA A 297 18.33 11.06 18.19
C ALA A 297 18.85 10.26 17.00
N LEU A 298 19.98 9.56 17.17
CA LEU A 298 20.56 8.68 16.15
C LEU A 298 19.62 7.54 15.79
N GLU A 299 19.03 6.85 16.77
CA GLU A 299 18.10 5.74 16.48
C GLU A 299 16.78 6.23 15.85
N VAL A 300 16.30 7.41 16.22
CA VAL A 300 15.10 8.01 15.60
C VAL A 300 15.36 8.40 14.14
N PHE A 301 16.57 8.88 13.81
CA PHE A 301 16.91 9.33 12.46
C PHE A 301 17.35 8.19 11.52
N PHE A 302 18.33 7.39 11.96
CA PHE A 302 18.92 6.30 11.17
C PHE A 302 18.19 4.97 11.30
N GLY A 303 17.52 4.73 12.43
CA GLY A 303 16.75 3.51 12.65
C GLY A 303 15.37 3.53 12.01
N ALA A 304 14.64 2.43 12.22
CA ALA A 304 13.26 2.29 11.75
C ALA A 304 12.36 3.38 12.35
N CYS A 305 11.53 4.02 11.52
CA CYS A 305 10.55 5.00 11.94
C CYS A 305 9.33 4.31 12.57
N THR A 306 9.47 3.86 13.81
CA THR A 306 8.41 3.14 14.52
C THR A 306 7.39 4.07 15.17
N PRO A 307 6.14 3.62 15.39
CA PRO A 307 5.07 4.46 15.96
C PRO A 307 5.39 5.03 17.34
N TYR A 308 6.29 4.39 18.11
CA TYR A 308 6.78 4.86 19.41
C TYR A 308 7.33 6.30 19.35
N GLN A 309 7.91 6.70 18.21
CA GLN A 309 8.47 8.05 18.02
C GLN A 309 7.42 9.16 18.25
N TYR A 310 6.15 8.91 17.89
CA TYR A 310 5.04 9.86 18.02
C TYR A 310 4.41 9.87 19.43
N ARG A 311 5.04 9.18 20.38
CA ARG A 311 4.72 9.15 21.81
C ARG A 311 5.89 9.64 22.68
N LEU A 312 6.97 10.16 22.08
CA LEU A 312 8.11 10.73 22.80
C LEU A 312 7.79 12.08 23.49
N GLN A 313 6.90 12.87 22.89
CA GLN A 313 6.57 14.22 23.34
C GLN A 313 5.11 14.57 23.03
N GLY A 314 4.69 15.72 23.55
CA GLY A 314 3.34 16.25 23.34
C GLY A 314 2.24 15.47 24.07
N PRO A 315 0.97 15.75 23.75
CA PRO A 315 -0.18 15.10 24.36
C PRO A 315 -0.16 13.58 24.18
N GLY A 316 -0.39 12.85 25.29
CA GLY A 316 -0.39 11.40 25.30
C GLY A 316 1.02 10.78 25.24
N LYS A 317 2.07 11.50 25.64
CA LYS A 317 3.41 10.94 25.82
C LYS A 317 3.39 9.64 26.61
N TRP A 318 4.19 8.66 26.21
CA TRP A 318 4.33 7.37 26.90
C TRP A 318 5.75 7.23 27.48
N ALA A 319 5.84 6.92 28.78
CA ALA A 319 7.13 6.81 29.47
C ALA A 319 8.04 5.73 28.86
N GLY A 320 7.47 4.63 28.38
CA GLY A 320 8.21 3.53 27.74
C GLY A 320 8.65 3.79 26.30
N ALA A 321 8.28 4.93 25.69
CA ALA A 321 8.53 5.18 24.26
C ALA A 321 10.02 5.17 23.91
N ARG A 322 10.85 5.80 24.75
CA ARG A 322 12.31 5.82 24.57
C ARG A 322 12.89 4.42 24.59
N GLU A 323 12.56 3.65 25.63
CA GLU A 323 13.10 2.31 25.80
C GLU A 323 12.63 1.37 24.69
N ALA A 324 11.36 1.48 24.28
CA ALA A 324 10.82 0.74 23.15
C ALA A 324 11.60 1.02 21.87
N ILE A 325 11.93 2.29 21.55
CA ILE A 325 12.73 2.62 20.36
C ILE A 325 14.12 1.99 20.45
N LEU A 326 14.82 2.16 21.58
CA LEU A 326 16.20 1.69 21.73
C LEU A 326 16.33 0.15 21.73
N THR A 327 15.28 -0.57 22.12
CA THR A 327 15.26 -2.04 22.18
C THR A 327 14.49 -2.68 21.04
N GLN A 328 14.05 -1.91 20.03
CA GLN A 328 13.20 -2.43 18.94
C GLN A 328 13.85 -3.56 18.14
N ARG A 329 15.16 -3.47 17.88
CA ARG A 329 15.91 -4.50 17.16
C ARG A 329 15.95 -5.83 17.91
N GLN A 330 16.07 -5.78 19.24
CA GLN A 330 16.04 -6.98 20.08
C GLN A 330 14.70 -7.71 20.03
N ARG A 331 13.60 -6.99 19.80
CA ARG A 331 12.27 -7.61 19.62
C ARG A 331 12.03 -8.16 18.22
N ILE A 332 12.83 -7.75 17.23
CA ILE A 332 12.73 -8.24 15.84
C ILE A 332 13.50 -9.56 15.67
N ILE A 333 14.63 -9.71 16.35
CA ILE A 333 15.55 -10.86 16.18
C ILE A 333 15.16 -12.05 17.09
N LYS A 334 14.31 -11.83 18.09
CA LYS A 334 13.74 -12.89 18.93
C LYS A 334 12.70 -13.69 18.16
#